data_AF-A0A0L0W4U5-F1
#
_entry.id   AF-A0A0L0W4U5-F1
#
_cell.length_a   1.000
_cell.length_b   1.000
_cell.length_c   1.000
_cell.angle_alpha   90.00
_cell.angle_beta   90.00
_cell.angle_gamma   90.00
#
_symmetry.space_group_name_H-M   'P 1'
#
loop_
_entity.id
_entity.type
_entity.pdbx_description
1 polymer ?
#
loop_
_entity_poly.entity_id
_entity_poly.type
_entity_poly.pdbx_seq_one_letter_code
_entity_poly.pdbx_strand_id
1 'polypeptide(L)'
;MGTAEFCAVSWCLGHGQGDYMWVRQEIIKELNTQKDWYVTNNFLHNFDGVSACLAVDLPEPCGTSKWMSMPSMGDVMANAFSRPVFFFSTGWLQNKRLEGKSHSRGFAMGGQIFQKSAEVE
;
A
#
# COMPACT_ATOMS: atom_id res chain seq x y z
N MET A 1 17.12 -3.53 -5.71
CA MET A 1 15.80 -3.34 -6.36
C MET A 1 14.78 -3.20 -5.25
N GLY A 2 14.17 -2.03 -5.07
CA GLY A 2 13.28 -1.76 -3.92
C GLY A 2 12.30 -0.61 -4.14
N THR A 3 11.92 -0.38 -5.39
CA THR A 3 11.09 0.76 -5.83
C THR A 3 9.83 0.33 -6.59
N ALA A 4 9.60 -0.97 -6.78
CA ALA A 4 8.56 -1.49 -7.66
C ALA A 4 7.14 -1.02 -7.25
N GLU A 5 6.85 -0.95 -5.96
CA GLU A 5 5.55 -0.52 -5.43
C GLU A 5 5.28 0.95 -5.74
N PHE A 6 6.26 1.82 -5.49
CA PHE A 6 6.17 3.25 -5.80
C PHE A 6 6.12 3.52 -7.30
N CYS A 7 6.87 2.75 -8.08
CA CYS A 7 6.79 2.79 -9.54
C CYS A 7 5.39 2.39 -10.02
N ALA A 8 4.79 1.34 -9.45
CA ALA A 8 3.44 0.91 -9.81
C ALA A 8 2.41 2.02 -9.52
N VAL A 9 2.52 2.68 -8.37
CA VAL A 9 1.66 3.83 -8.04
C VAL A 9 1.89 5.00 -9.01
N SER A 10 3.15 5.36 -9.30
CA SER A 10 3.50 6.41 -10.27
C SER A 10 2.86 6.15 -11.64
N TRP A 11 2.99 4.92 -12.15
CA TRP A 11 2.38 4.49 -13.40
C TRP A 11 0.84 4.59 -13.36
N CYS A 12 0.20 4.15 -12.27
CA CYS A 12 -1.25 4.26 -12.09
C CYS A 12 -1.75 5.72 -12.01
N LEU A 13 -0.90 6.64 -11.59
CA LEU A 13 -1.21 8.07 -11.57
C LEU A 13 -0.99 8.76 -12.92
N GLY A 14 -0.47 8.04 -13.92
CA GLY A 14 -0.16 8.58 -15.25
C GLY A 14 1.20 9.28 -15.32
N HIS A 15 2.05 9.07 -14.32
CA HIS A 15 3.42 9.60 -14.28
C HIS A 15 4.42 8.57 -14.83
N GLY A 16 5.62 9.04 -15.16
CA GLY A 16 6.69 8.16 -15.64
C GLY A 16 7.25 7.29 -14.51
N GLN A 17 8.01 6.24 -14.88
CA GLN A 17 8.71 5.39 -13.91
C GLN A 17 9.72 6.16 -13.04
N GLY A 18 10.13 7.36 -13.46
CA GLY A 18 11.05 8.23 -12.73
C GLY A 18 10.41 9.03 -11.58
N ASP A 19 9.08 9.15 -11.54
CA ASP A 19 8.39 10.04 -10.59
C ASP A 19 8.01 9.35 -9.27
N TYR A 20 8.55 8.16 -9.00
CA TYR A 20 8.28 7.41 -7.78
C TYR A 20 8.71 8.17 -6.50
N MET A 21 9.66 9.10 -6.62
CA MET A 21 10.08 9.98 -5.51
C MET A 21 9.03 11.01 -5.16
N TRP A 22 8.33 11.55 -6.16
CA TRP A 22 7.20 12.44 -5.93
C TRP A 22 6.07 11.72 -5.21
N VAL A 23 5.76 10.47 -5.60
CA VAL A 23 4.79 9.62 -4.89
C VAL A 23 5.17 9.45 -3.42
N ARG A 24 6.45 9.19 -3.12
CA ARG A 24 6.92 9.11 -1.73
C ARG A 24 6.72 10.40 -0.96
N GLN A 25 7.06 11.55 -1.56
CA GLN A 25 6.94 12.85 -0.91
C GLN A 25 5.49 13.18 -0.58
N GLU A 26 4.54 12.92 -1.48
CA GLU A 26 3.12 13.15 -1.21
C GLU A 26 2.58 12.25 -0.09
N ILE A 27 3.03 10.99 -0.02
CA ILE A 27 2.65 10.09 1.07
C ILE A 27 3.24 10.56 2.41
N ILE A 28 4.49 11.00 2.45
CA ILE A 28 5.12 11.57 3.66
C ILE A 28 4.37 12.83 4.11
N LYS A 29 3.98 13.69 3.16
CA LYS A 29 3.21 14.89 3.43
C LYS A 29 1.86 14.55 4.07
N GLU A 30 1.10 13.62 3.49
CA GLU A 30 -0.17 13.15 4.05
C GLU A 30 0.00 12.58 5.46
N LEU A 31 1.00 11.73 5.67
CA LEU A 31 1.31 11.16 6.99
C LEU A 31 1.61 12.22 8.03
N ASN A 32 2.33 13.27 7.66
CA ASN A 32 2.65 14.37 8.59
C ASN A 32 1.43 15.27 8.83
N THR A 33 0.58 15.49 7.83
CA THR A 33 -0.62 16.32 7.95
C THR A 33 -1.71 15.64 8.78
N GLN A 34 -1.95 14.35 8.57
CA GLN A 34 -3.01 13.59 9.24
C GLN A 34 -2.48 12.65 10.33
N LYS A 35 -1.26 12.88 10.83
CA LYS A 35 -0.60 12.02 11.83
C LYS A 35 -1.51 11.68 13.00
N ASP A 36 -2.09 12.71 13.61
CA ASP A 36 -2.92 12.55 14.80
C ASP A 36 -4.17 11.71 14.49
N TRP A 37 -4.77 11.91 13.32
CA TRP A 37 -5.93 11.12 12.88
C TRP A 37 -5.59 9.63 12.73
N TYR A 38 -4.45 9.30 12.10
CA TYR A 38 -4.03 7.91 11.94
C TYR A 38 -3.68 7.23 13.27
N VAL A 39 -3.07 7.97 14.21
CA VAL A 39 -2.74 7.46 15.55
C VAL A 39 -4.01 7.26 16.38
N THR A 40 -4.91 8.24 16.41
CA THR A 40 -6.16 8.17 17.17
C THR A 40 -7.10 7.07 16.68
N ASN A 41 -7.20 6.88 15.36
CA ASN A 41 -8.04 5.85 14.78
C ASN A 41 -7.36 4.48 14.67
N ASN A 42 -6.12 4.36 15.16
CA ASN A 42 -5.35 3.12 15.20
C ASN A 42 -5.14 2.46 13.82
N PHE A 43 -5.16 3.25 12.73
CA PHE A 43 -4.90 2.79 11.37
C PHE A 43 -3.41 2.48 11.16
N LEU A 44 -2.52 3.20 11.87
CA LEU A 44 -1.07 3.00 11.81
C LEU A 44 -0.52 2.73 13.20
N HIS A 45 -0.36 1.44 13.55
CA HIS A 45 0.21 1.04 14.84
C HIS A 45 1.69 1.42 15.02
N ASN A 46 2.45 1.55 13.93
CA ASN A 46 3.89 1.86 13.96
C ASN A 46 4.21 3.03 13.04
N PHE A 47 3.79 4.23 13.43
CA PHE A 47 4.03 5.46 12.67
C PHE A 47 5.53 5.69 12.42
N ASP A 48 6.37 5.54 13.44
CA ASP A 48 7.81 5.80 13.33
C ASP A 48 8.50 4.79 12.38
N GLY A 49 8.07 3.53 12.40
CA GLY A 49 8.53 2.53 11.45
C GLY A 49 8.12 2.85 10.01
N VAL A 50 6.87 3.28 9.79
CA VAL A 50 6.39 3.67 8.46
C VAL A 50 7.13 4.90 7.95
N SER A 51 7.31 5.91 8.80
CA SER A 51 8.10 7.11 8.49
C SER A 51 9.54 6.77 8.14
N ALA A 52 10.18 5.88 8.92
CA ALA A 52 11.53 5.40 8.66
C ALA A 52 11.65 4.61 7.35
N CYS A 53 10.63 3.84 6.96
CA CYS A 53 10.59 3.16 5.67
C CYS A 53 10.52 4.16 4.49
N LEU A 54 9.87 5.31 4.68
CA LEU A 54 9.66 6.32 3.65
C LEU A 54 10.80 7.34 3.55
N ALA A 55 11.51 7.61 4.64
CA ALA A 55 12.64 8.51 4.69
C ALA A 55 13.81 7.96 3.86
N VAL A 56 13.95 8.48 2.63
CA VAL A 56 15.02 8.15 1.70
C VAL A 56 15.48 9.43 1.02
N ASP A 57 16.76 9.76 1.19
CA ASP A 57 17.35 11.01 0.72
C ASP A 57 17.76 10.96 -0.76
N LEU A 58 18.00 9.76 -1.30
CA LEU A 58 18.51 9.56 -2.66
C LEU A 58 17.68 8.53 -3.44
N PRO A 59 17.50 8.71 -4.76
CA PRO A 59 16.76 7.79 -5.63
C PRO A 59 17.52 6.48 -5.92
N GLU A 60 18.41 6.07 -5.03
CA GLU A 60 19.22 4.87 -5.18
C GLU A 60 18.42 3.60 -4.81
N PRO A 61 18.85 2.42 -5.31
CA PRO A 61 18.22 1.16 -4.95
C PRO A 61 18.24 0.95 -3.42
N CYS A 62 17.08 1.14 -2.79
CA CYS A 62 16.95 0.97 -1.36
C CYS A 62 16.85 -0.51 -0.97
N GLY A 63 17.31 -0.84 0.24
CA GLY A 63 17.13 -2.15 0.86
C GLY A 63 15.66 -2.46 1.17
N THR A 64 15.37 -3.72 1.50
CA THR A 64 14.02 -4.21 1.84
C THR A 64 13.38 -3.49 3.03
N SER A 65 14.19 -2.87 3.91
CA SER A 65 13.73 -2.02 5.01
C SER A 65 13.05 -0.73 4.56
N LYS A 66 13.11 -0.37 3.29
CA LYS A 66 12.47 0.82 2.70
C LYS A 66 11.29 0.47 1.80
N TRP A 67 10.86 -0.78 1.81
CA TRP A 67 9.69 -1.22 1.07
C TRP A 67 8.44 -0.87 1.86
N MET A 68 7.34 -0.60 1.15
CA MET A 68 6.06 -0.52 1.81
C MET A 68 5.56 -1.92 2.12
N SER A 69 4.86 -2.06 3.24
CA SER A 69 4.04 -3.26 3.44
C SER A 69 2.65 -2.96 2.90
N MET A 70 2.28 -3.58 1.77
CA MET A 70 0.87 -3.68 1.42
C MET A 70 0.23 -4.80 2.27
N PRO A 71 -0.98 -4.60 2.81
CA PRO A 71 -1.94 -3.55 2.45
C PRO A 71 -2.03 -2.38 3.46
N SER A 72 -1.17 -2.32 4.48
CA SER A 72 -1.28 -1.34 5.58
C SER A 72 -1.12 0.14 5.15
N MET A 73 -0.55 0.39 3.97
CA MET A 73 -0.43 1.73 3.39
C MET A 73 -1.56 2.09 2.41
N GLY A 74 -2.56 1.21 2.24
CA GLY A 74 -3.69 1.44 1.34
C GLY A 74 -4.52 2.67 1.69
N ASP A 75 -4.90 2.83 2.96
CA ASP A 75 -5.68 3.97 3.45
C ASP A 75 -4.92 5.29 3.27
N VAL A 76 -3.63 5.30 3.59
CA VAL A 76 -2.79 6.50 3.46
C VAL A 76 -2.67 6.93 2.01
N MET A 77 -2.44 5.98 1.09
CA MET A 77 -2.40 6.29 -0.34
C MET A 77 -3.77 6.75 -0.86
N ALA A 78 -4.85 6.15 -0.37
CA ALA A 78 -6.19 6.53 -0.79
C ALA A 78 -6.54 7.97 -0.39
N ASN A 79 -6.12 8.38 0.81
CA ASN A 79 -6.26 9.76 1.28
C ASN A 79 -5.32 10.71 0.51
N ALA A 80 -4.02 10.41 0.44
CA ALA A 80 -2.99 11.25 -0.19
C ALA A 80 -3.34 11.61 -1.63
N PHE A 81 -3.83 10.64 -2.41
CA PHE A 81 -4.19 10.86 -3.81
C PHE A 81 -5.69 11.09 -4.04
N SER A 82 -6.49 11.07 -2.96
CA SER A 82 -7.96 11.14 -3.01
C SER A 82 -8.55 10.19 -4.06
N ARG A 83 -8.01 8.97 -4.11
CA ARG A 83 -8.32 7.95 -5.13
C ARG A 83 -8.45 6.58 -4.48
N PRO A 84 -9.38 5.72 -4.94
CA PRO A 84 -9.49 4.38 -4.40
C PRO A 84 -8.26 3.55 -4.76
N VAL A 85 -7.73 2.78 -3.80
CA VAL A 85 -6.63 1.84 -4.00
C VAL A 85 -7.16 0.41 -3.93
N PHE A 86 -6.87 -0.38 -4.96
CA PHE A 86 -7.24 -1.78 -5.05
C PHE A 86 -5.98 -2.63 -4.86
N PHE A 87 -5.94 -3.40 -3.77
CA PHE A 87 -4.89 -4.39 -3.55
C PHE A 87 -5.41 -5.77 -3.93
N PHE A 88 -4.73 -6.43 -4.87
CA PHE A 88 -5.02 -7.79 -5.27
C PHE A 88 -3.89 -8.71 -4.78
N SER A 89 -4.25 -9.74 -4.03
CA SER A 89 -3.32 -10.81 -3.69
C SER A 89 -3.79 -12.15 -4.26
N THR A 90 -2.85 -12.93 -4.77
CA THR A 90 -3.11 -14.32 -5.15
C THR A 90 -3.13 -15.17 -3.88
N GLY A 91 -4.30 -15.27 -3.24
CA GLY A 91 -4.50 -16.17 -2.11
C GLY A 91 -4.63 -17.61 -2.59
N TRP A 92 -3.72 -18.49 -2.19
CA TRP A 92 -3.94 -19.93 -2.29
C TRP A 92 -4.92 -20.35 -1.20
N LEU A 93 -6.20 -20.49 -1.53
CA LEU A 93 -7.12 -21.22 -0.67
C LEU A 93 -6.79 -22.71 -0.75
N GLN A 94 -6.08 -23.24 0.26
CA GLN A 94 -6.10 -24.67 0.54
C GLN A 94 -7.53 -25.03 0.96
N ASN A 95 -8.30 -25.50 0.00
CA ASN A 95 -9.64 -26.00 0.22
C ASN A 95 -9.56 -27.27 1.07
N LYS A 96 -9.56 -27.13 2.41
CA LYS A 96 -9.81 -28.27 3.30
C LYS A 96 -11.30 -28.55 3.31
N ARG A 97 -11.79 -29.23 2.27
CA ARG A 97 -13.07 -29.91 2.36
C ARG A 97 -13.03 -31.23 1.60
N LEU A 98 -12.91 -32.28 2.41
CA LEU A 98 -13.42 -33.64 2.25
C LEU A 98 -13.22 -34.32 0.90
N GLU A 99 -12.50 -35.43 0.98
CA GLU A 99 -12.48 -36.59 0.08
C GLU A 99 -13.43 -36.53 -1.13
N GLY A 100 -12.83 -36.62 -2.32
CA GLY A 100 -13.52 -37.15 -3.49
C GLY A 100 -13.58 -36.22 -4.70
N LYS A 101 -12.58 -36.41 -5.57
CA LYS A 101 -12.65 -36.32 -7.04
C LYS A 101 -12.61 -34.92 -7.70
N SER A 102 -11.73 -34.91 -8.71
CA SER A 102 -11.58 -34.00 -9.86
C SER A 102 -10.91 -32.64 -9.62
N HIS A 103 -9.71 -32.54 -10.19
CA HIS A 103 -8.72 -31.49 -10.01
C HIS A 103 -8.97 -30.33 -10.99
N SER A 104 -9.98 -29.49 -10.75
CA SER A 104 -10.04 -28.15 -11.36
C SER A 104 -9.46 -27.13 -10.39
N ARG A 105 -8.21 -26.70 -10.66
CA ARG A 105 -7.50 -25.66 -9.91
C ARG A 105 -8.17 -24.31 -10.16
N GLY A 106 -9.05 -23.89 -9.27
CA GLY A 106 -9.63 -22.54 -9.28
C GLY A 106 -8.68 -21.55 -8.61
N PHE A 107 -8.35 -20.46 -9.31
CA PHE A 107 -7.71 -19.29 -8.71
C PHE A 107 -8.78 -18.44 -8.03
N ALA A 108 -8.64 -18.16 -6.75
CA ALA A 108 -9.42 -17.15 -6.05
C ALA A 108 -8.55 -15.91 -5.88
N MET A 109 -8.98 -14.77 -6.43
CA MET A 109 -8.35 -13.48 -6.18
C MET A 109 -9.05 -12.82 -5.00
N GLY A 110 -8.31 -12.62 -3.90
CA GLY A 110 -8.77 -11.79 -2.79
C GLY A 110 -8.39 -10.34 -3.06
N GLY A 111 -9.37 -9.43 -3.00
CA GLY A 111 -9.17 -8.00 -3.19
C GLY A 111 -9.51 -7.22 -1.91
N GLN A 112 -8.71 -6.21 -1.58
CA GLN A 112 -9.04 -5.21 -0.56
C GLN A 112 -9.14 -3.83 -1.23
N ILE A 113 -10.20 -3.09 -0.88
CA ILE A 113 -10.47 -1.74 -1.42
C ILE A 113 -10.25 -0.74 -0.30
N PHE A 114 -9.45 0.28 -0.58
CA PHE A 114 -9.24 1.42 0.28
C PHE A 114 -9.83 2.66 -0.37
N GLN A 115 -10.56 3.46 0.40
CA GLN A 115 -11.19 4.69 -0.07
C GLN A 115 -10.89 5.81 0.92
N LYS A 116 -10.97 7.06 0.46
CA LYS A 116 -10.78 8.21 1.32
C LYS A 116 -11.74 8.14 2.51
N SER A 117 -11.19 8.14 3.72
CA SER A 117 -12.00 8.22 4.93
C SER A 117 -12.55 9.64 5.05
N ALA A 118 -13.86 9.79 5.24
CA ALA A 118 -14.48 11.09 5.41
C ALA A 118 -13.97 11.71 6.73
N GLU A 119 -13.47 12.94 6.65
CA GLU A 119 -13.26 13.77 7.83
C GLU A 119 -14.65 14.05 8.41
N VAL A 120 -14.91 13.58 9.64
CA VAL A 120 -16.10 13.99 10.39
C VAL A 120 -15.82 15.40 10.88
N GLU A 121 -16.43 16.38 10.21
CA GLU A 121 -16.49 17.79 10.61
C GLU A 121 -17.21 17.97 11.96
#